data_AF-A0A183BIU6-F1
#
_entry.id   AF-A0A183BIU6-F1
#
_cell.length_a   1.000
_cell.length_b   1.000
_cell.length_c   1.000
_cell.angle_alpha   90.00
_cell.angle_beta   90.00
_cell.angle_gamma   90.00
#
_symmetry.space_group_name_H-M   'P 1'
#
loop_
_entity.id
_entity.type
_entity.pdbx_description
1 polymer ?
#
loop_
_entity_poly.entity_id
_entity_poly.type
_entity_poly.pdbx_seq_one_letter_code
_entity_poly.pdbx_strand_id
1 'polypeptide(L)'
;MFCRIHQCIGLEMLANRLNMDKTDAERWIVNLIRTYRIEGAKIDSQSGQVVMGAKPISIHEQVMENTKRMTFRSQQVALQLEKLRIDSRKGGTWKRGEREIM
;
A
#
# COMPACT_ATOMS: atom_id res chain seq x y z
N MET A 1 8.58 4.47 11.49
CA MET A 1 8.63 3.86 10.14
C MET A 1 9.38 2.52 10.13
N PHE A 2 10.53 2.40 10.81
CA PHE A 2 11.43 1.22 10.77
C PHE A 2 10.76 -0.13 11.04
N CYS A 3 9.90 -0.23 12.06
CA CYS A 3 9.17 -1.45 12.42
C CYS A 3 8.06 -1.86 11.44
N ARG A 4 7.65 -0.98 10.53
CA ARG A 4 6.61 -1.29 9.52
C ARG A 4 7.17 -1.84 8.22
N ILE A 5 8.47 -1.67 7.99
CA ILE A 5 9.17 -2.09 6.75
C ILE A 5 10.06 -3.31 6.96
N HIS A 6 10.49 -3.58 8.20
CA HIS A 6 11.31 -4.74 8.54
C HIS A 6 10.44 -5.81 9.20
N GLN A 7 10.46 -7.02 8.62
CA GLN A 7 9.78 -8.20 9.17
C GLN A 7 10.58 -8.83 10.32
N CYS A 8 11.91 -8.82 10.23
CA CYS A 8 12.80 -9.34 11.27
C CYS A 8 13.86 -8.29 11.62
N ILE A 9 14.01 -8.00 12.92
CA ILE A 9 14.97 -7.01 13.43
C ILE A 9 15.76 -7.65 14.56
N GLY A 10 17.09 -7.67 14.45
CA GLY A 10 17.97 -8.10 15.55
C GLY A 10 18.11 -7.03 16.62
N LEU A 11 18.03 -7.43 17.89
CA LEU A 11 18.16 -6.54 19.04
C LEU A 11 19.56 -5.96 19.17
N GLU A 12 20.61 -6.70 18.77
CA GLU A 12 21.99 -6.22 18.77
C GLU A 12 22.21 -5.07 17.78
N MET A 13 21.65 -5.18 16.57
CA MET A 13 21.71 -4.09 15.59
C MET A 13 20.99 -2.84 16.09
N LEU A 14 19.93 -3.03 16.86
CA LEU A 14 19.15 -1.94 17.44
C LEU A 14 19.94 -1.23 18.54
N ALA A 15 20.50 -2.00 19.48
CA ALA A 15 21.35 -1.52 20.56
C ALA A 15 22.55 -0.72 20.03
N ASN A 16 23.24 -1.23 19.01
CA ASN A 16 24.39 -0.56 18.40
C ASN A 16 24.02 0.76 17.70
N ARG A 17 22.84 0.83 17.06
CA ARG A 17 22.41 2.05 16.34
C ARG A 17 21.87 3.13 17.28
N LEU A 18 21.26 2.73 18.38
CA LEU A 18 20.68 3.63 19.38
C LEU A 18 21.64 3.91 20.56
N ASN A 19 22.83 3.31 20.53
CA ASN A 19 23.88 3.44 21.55
C ASN A 19 23.35 3.18 22.97
N MET A 20 22.60 2.08 23.12
CA MET A 20 21.93 1.64 24.36
C MET A 20 22.25 0.19 24.65
N ASP A 21 22.08 -0.23 25.92
CA ASP A 21 22.25 -1.63 26.32
C ASP A 21 21.18 -2.53 25.69
N LYS A 22 21.44 -3.85 25.58
CA LYS A 22 20.47 -4.82 25.04
C LYS A 22 19.14 -4.77 25.81
N THR A 23 19.22 -4.61 27.13
CA THR A 23 18.06 -4.55 28.02
C THR A 23 17.22 -3.28 27.78
N ASP A 24 17.89 -2.15 27.56
CA ASP A 24 17.24 -0.88 27.27
C ASP A 24 16.67 -0.86 25.85
N ALA A 25 17.33 -1.51 24.89
CA ALA A 25 16.82 -1.70 23.54
C ALA A 25 15.54 -2.53 23.52
N GLU A 26 15.44 -3.56 24.37
CA GLU A 26 14.23 -4.38 24.52
C GLU A 26 13.08 -3.54 25.09
N ARG A 27 13.33 -2.78 26.16
CA ARG A 27 12.32 -1.87 26.72
C ARG A 27 11.90 -0.81 25.70
N TRP A 28 12.85 -0.29 24.92
CA TRP A 28 12.58 0.72 23.90
C TRP A 28 11.67 0.18 22.79
N ILE A 29 11.96 -1.01 22.25
CA ILE A 29 11.14 -1.59 21.17
C ILE A 29 9.74 -1.99 21.67
N VAL A 30 9.62 -2.49 22.91
CA VAL A 30 8.33 -2.76 23.56
C VAL A 30 7.50 -1.49 23.68
N ASN A 31 8.13 -0.39 24.12
CA ASN A 31 7.45 0.89 24.24
C ASN A 31 6.98 1.40 22.87
N LEU A 32 7.80 1.22 21.83
CA LEU A 32 7.47 1.60 20.46
C LEU A 32 6.26 0.81 19.92
N ILE A 33 6.23 -0.51 20.13
CA ILE A 33 5.10 -1.36 19.71
C ILE A 33 3.81 -0.95 20.42
N ARG A 34 3.90 -0.64 21.72
CA ARG A 34 2.77 -0.15 22.54
C ARG A 34 2.25 1.21 22.08
N THR A 35 3.13 2.18 21.87
CA THR A 35 2.74 3.55 21.47
C THR A 35 2.13 3.58 20.07
N TYR A 36 2.71 2.85 19.12
CA TYR A 36 2.27 2.87 17.72
C TYR A 36 1.21 1.81 17.38
N ARG A 37 0.75 1.03 18.36
CA ARG A 37 -0.25 -0.04 18.21
C ARG A 37 0.10 -0.99 17.06
N ILE A 38 1.37 -1.40 16.98
CA ILE A 38 1.85 -2.31 15.94
C ILE A 38 1.30 -3.70 16.27
N GLU A 39 0.27 -4.12 15.55
CA GLU A 39 -0.35 -5.42 15.73
C GLU A 39 0.55 -6.54 15.18
N GLY A 40 0.59 -7.69 15.88
CA GLY A 40 1.27 -8.89 15.40
C GLY A 40 2.78 -8.95 15.62
N ALA A 41 3.39 -7.94 16.28
CA ALA A 41 4.80 -7.99 16.66
C ALA A 41 5.05 -9.01 17.78
N LYS A 42 6.05 -9.88 17.58
CA LYS A 42 6.55 -10.85 18.57
C LYS A 42 8.01 -10.57 18.86
N ILE A 43 8.37 -10.54 20.14
CA ILE A 43 9.75 -10.37 20.60
C ILE A 43 10.22 -11.74 21.09
N ASP A 44 11.31 -12.23 20.54
CA ASP A 44 12.04 -13.39 21.02
C ASP A 44 13.27 -12.89 21.78
N SER A 45 13.17 -12.95 23.12
CA SER A 45 14.23 -12.53 24.03
C SER A 45 15.40 -13.55 24.05
N GLN A 46 15.15 -14.81 23.70
CA GLN A 46 16.19 -15.85 23.68
C GLN A 46 17.07 -15.75 22.43
N SER A 47 16.45 -15.53 21.27
CA SER A 47 17.19 -15.35 20.01
C SER A 47 17.64 -13.90 19.78
N GLY A 48 17.19 -12.96 20.62
CA GLY A 48 17.47 -11.53 20.48
C GLY A 48 16.90 -10.95 19.19
N GLN A 49 15.74 -11.40 18.75
CA GLN A 49 15.11 -10.96 17.50
C GLN A 49 13.66 -10.54 17.71
N VAL A 50 13.23 -9.54 16.97
CA VAL A 50 11.85 -9.07 16.92
C VAL A 50 11.28 -9.40 15.55
N VAL A 51 10.22 -10.20 15.52
CA VAL A 51 9.48 -10.57 14.32
C VAL A 51 8.18 -9.77 14.27
N MET A 52 8.07 -8.88 13.30
CA MET A 52 6.86 -8.11 13.04
C MET A 52 5.92 -8.98 12.21
N GLY A 53 4.94 -9.61 12.87
CA GLY A 53 3.90 -10.36 12.17
C GLY A 53 2.98 -9.40 11.44
N ALA A 54 3.14 -9.28 10.13
CA ALA A 54 2.05 -8.76 9.30
C ALA A 54 0.86 -9.72 9.47
N LYS A 55 -0.31 -9.20 9.85
CA LYS A 55 -1.54 -10.01 9.85
C LYS A 55 -1.67 -10.65 8.47
N PRO A 56 -1.64 -11.99 8.35
CA PRO A 56 -1.93 -12.63 7.08
C PRO A 56 -3.39 -12.34 6.79
N ILE A 57 -3.65 -11.46 5.83
CA ILE A 57 -4.97 -11.32 5.23
C ILE A 57 -5.31 -12.69 4.66
N SER A 58 -6.53 -13.17 4.86
CA SER A 58 -6.94 -14.44 4.26
C SER A 58 -6.69 -14.38 2.75
N ILE A 59 -6.14 -15.44 2.15
CA ILE A 59 -5.81 -15.47 0.72
C ILE A 59 -7.04 -15.11 -0.13
N HIS A 60 -8.22 -15.58 0.27
CA HIS A 60 -9.48 -15.25 -0.39
C HIS A 60 -9.83 -13.77 -0.28
N GLU A 61 -9.61 -13.17 0.87
CA GLU A 61 -9.85 -11.74 1.12
C GLU A 61 -8.86 -10.88 0.33
N GLN A 62 -7.59 -11.28 0.26
CA GLN A 62 -6.57 -10.60 -0.54
C GLN A 62 -6.91 -10.64 -2.04
N VAL A 63 -7.35 -11.79 -2.56
CA VAL A 63 -7.76 -11.94 -3.96
C VAL A 63 -9.00 -11.09 -4.24
N MET A 64 -9.98 -11.09 -3.33
CA MET A 64 -11.18 -10.26 -3.44
C MET A 64 -10.84 -8.76 -3.48
N GLU A 65 -10.03 -8.26 -2.55
CA GLU A 65 -9.64 -6.84 -2.50
C GLU A 65 -8.83 -6.41 -3.73
N ASN A 66 -7.90 -7.25 -4.19
CA ASN A 66 -7.14 -6.97 -5.41
C ASN A 66 -8.05 -6.91 -6.65
N THR A 67 -9.04 -7.81 -6.72
CA THR A 67 -9.98 -7.88 -7.84
C THR A 67 -10.92 -6.68 -7.86
N LYS A 68 -11.36 -6.17 -6.69
CA LYS A 68 -12.17 -4.94 -6.59
C LYS A 68 -11.45 -3.74 -7.18
N ARG A 69 -10.19 -3.51 -6.79
CA ARG A 69 -9.36 -2.41 -7.31
C ARG A 69 -9.16 -2.52 -8.82
N MET A 70 -8.92 -3.72 -9.33
CA MET A 70 -8.74 -3.98 -10.75
C MET A 70 -10.03 -3.69 -11.55
N THR A 71 -11.17 -4.20 -11.09
CA THR A 71 -12.48 -4.04 -11.75
C THR A 71 -12.85 -2.57 -11.88
N PHE A 72 -12.68 -1.79 -10.80
CA PHE A 72 -12.96 -0.36 -10.81
C PHE A 72 -12.11 0.39 -11.84
N ARG A 73 -10.81 0.09 -11.93
CA ARG A 73 -9.93 0.73 -12.92
C ARG A 73 -10.32 0.36 -14.34
N SER A 74 -10.67 -0.90 -14.60
CA SER A 74 -11.13 -1.34 -15.92
C SER A 74 -12.42 -0.64 -16.35
N GLN A 75 -13.39 -0.50 -15.43
CA GLN A 75 -14.63 0.23 -15.68
C GLN A 75 -14.37 1.72 -15.97
N GLN A 76 -13.48 2.37 -15.20
CA GLN A 76 -13.12 3.76 -15.41
C GLN A 76 -12.49 3.99 -16.80
N VAL A 77 -11.57 3.11 -17.22
CA VAL A 77 -10.95 3.19 -18.56
C VAL A 77 -11.98 2.95 -19.67
N ALA A 78 -12.89 1.99 -19.51
CA ALA A 78 -13.96 1.75 -20.48
C ALA A 78 -14.85 2.99 -20.68
N LEU A 79 -15.25 3.64 -19.57
CA LEU A 79 -16.04 4.88 -19.63
C LEU A 79 -15.26 6.04 -20.27
N GLN A 80 -13.96 6.15 -20.01
CA GLN A 80 -13.11 7.16 -20.68
C GLN A 80 -13.00 6.91 -22.18
N LEU A 81 -12.87 5.65 -22.61
CA LEU A 81 -12.85 5.28 -24.03
C LEU A 81 -14.18 5.60 -24.72
N GLU A 82 -15.32 5.34 -24.06
CA GLU A 82 -16.64 5.69 -24.60
C GLU A 82 -16.80 7.21 -24.79
N LYS A 83 -16.37 8.01 -23.82
CA LYS A 83 -16.39 9.49 -23.92
C LYS A 83 -15.54 9.97 -25.09
N LEU A 84 -14.29 9.51 -25.20
CA LEU A 84 -13.39 9.86 -26.30
C LEU A 84 -13.96 9.45 -27.67
N ARG A 85 -14.63 8.29 -27.74
CA ARG A 85 -15.29 7.81 -28.96
C ARG A 85 -16.50 8.68 -29.34
N ILE A 86 -17.23 9.22 -28.37
CA ILE A 86 -18.37 10.12 -28.59
C ILE A 86 -17.87 11.51 -29.02
N ASP A 87 -16.83 12.04 -28.37
CA ASP A 87 -16.24 13.34 -28.72
C ASP A 87 -15.61 13.32 -30.12
N SER A 88 -14.92 12.23 -30.48
CA SER A 88 -14.40 12.03 -31.84
C SER A 88 -15.52 11.98 -32.89
N ARG A 89 -16.72 11.51 -32.54
CA ARG A 89 -17.88 11.52 -33.44
C ARG A 89 -18.52 12.91 -33.57
N LYS A 90 -18.52 13.71 -32.52
CA LYS A 90 -19.04 15.10 -32.55
C LYS A 90 -18.12 16.06 -33.32
N GLY A 91 -16.80 15.82 -33.34
CA GLY A 91 -15.85 16.64 -34.11
C GLY A 91 -15.99 16.54 -35.65
N GLY A 92 -16.69 15.52 -36.16
CA GLY A 92 -16.89 15.31 -37.60
C GLY A 92 -18.10 16.03 -38.21
N THR A 93 -19.00 16.60 -37.40
CA THR A 93 -20.28 17.15 -37.90
C THR A 93 -20.24 18.65 -38.20
N TRP A 94 -19.19 19.38 -37.81
CA TRP A 94 -19.14 20.85 -37.94
C TRP A 94 -18.57 21.37 -39.28
N LYS A 95 -18.09 20.50 -40.19
CA LYS A 95 -17.37 20.94 -41.41
C LYS A 95 -18.17 20.83 -42.72
N ARG A 96 -19.47 20.53 -42.70
CA ARG A 96 -20.25 20.26 -43.94
C ARG A 96 -21.35 21.28 -44.31
N GLY A 97 -21.54 22.35 -43.53
CA GLY A 97 -22.72 23.23 -43.69
C GLY A 97 -22.52 24.62 -44.33
N GLU A 98 -21.29 25.09 -44.58
CA GLU A 98 -21.05 26.51 -44.93
C GLU A 98 -20.37 26.73 -46.30
N ARG A 99 -20.65 25.88 -47.31
CA ARG A 99 -20.14 26.09 -48.69
C ARG A 99 -21.20 26.02 -49.80
N GLU A 100 -22.47 26.20 -49.47
CA GLU A 100 -23.53 26.40 -50.47
C GLU A 100 -24.55 27.39 -49.91
N ILE A 101 -24.33 28.69 -50.10
CA ILE A 101 -25.25 29.64 -50.72
C ILE A 101 -24.70 31.08 -50.63
N MET A 102 -24.68 31.73 -51.80
CA MET A 102 -24.43 33.15 -52.11
C MET A 102 -22.97 33.64 -52.18
#